data_AF-A0A922W448-F1
#
_entry.id   AF-A0A922W448-F1
#
_cell.length_a   1.000
_cell.length_b   1.000
_cell.length_c   1.000
_cell.angle_alpha   90.00
_cell.angle_beta   90.00
_cell.angle_gamma   90.00
#
_symmetry.space_group_name_H-M   'P 1'
#
loop_
_entity.id
_entity.type
_entity.pdbx_description
1 polymer ?
#
loop_
_entity_poly.entity_id
_entity_poly.type
_entity_poly.pdbx_seq_one_letter_code
_entity_poly.pdbx_strand_id
1 'polypeptide(L)'
;MNRRLRRVTLQSRVQMGMLAVLMAVGLAAFVSDEPRALRVSELVVVDPDGVERVRISGDLPDAVVDGRRLVRGEQAAGVILYDGAGRERSGYATFEPSGNVLLTLDNRQSEQNALFVAGPDNAAALRLWQGRDAIDLRTDPAGTRMTIVEDGLVRLQTPVTPIPPEACEAYRGAVPSLGRDVALRECNGRFTEDNCNRCLAP
;
A
#
# COMPACT_ATOMS: atom_id res chain seq x y z
N MET A 1 -76.97 22.55 26.22
CA MET A 1 -75.62 21.96 26.15
C MET A 1 -74.68 22.73 27.09
N ASN A 2 -74.20 22.08 28.15
CA ASN A 2 -73.50 22.73 29.27
C ASN A 2 -72.19 23.42 28.84
N ARG A 3 -72.05 24.73 29.12
CA ARG A 3 -70.83 25.51 28.81
C ARG A 3 -69.55 24.88 29.39
N ARG A 4 -69.65 24.18 30.52
CA ARG A 4 -68.55 23.41 31.12
C ARG A 4 -68.10 22.22 30.25
N LEU A 5 -69.04 21.43 29.72
CA LEU A 5 -68.74 20.30 28.80
C LEU A 5 -68.10 20.77 27.49
N ARG A 6 -68.53 21.92 26.96
CA ARG A 6 -67.93 22.51 25.75
C ARG A 6 -66.50 23.02 25.99
N ARG A 7 -66.18 23.45 27.21
CA ARG A 7 -64.83 23.91 27.60
C ARG A 7 -63.87 22.74 27.81
N VAL A 8 -64.33 21.67 28.44
CA VAL A 8 -63.55 20.44 28.65
C VAL A 8 -63.23 19.76 27.32
N THR A 9 -64.21 19.62 26.43
CA THR A 9 -63.99 19.02 25.09
C THR A 9 -63.03 19.85 24.22
N LEU A 10 -63.04 21.18 24.35
CA LEU A 10 -62.09 22.06 23.68
C LEU A 10 -60.67 21.90 24.26
N GLN A 11 -60.52 21.86 25.59
CA GLN A 11 -59.24 21.62 26.24
C GLN A 11 -58.64 20.26 25.89
N SER A 12 -59.43 19.19 25.86
CA SER A 12 -58.96 17.85 25.49
C SER A 12 -58.49 17.80 24.02
N ARG A 13 -59.15 18.51 23.10
CA ARG A 13 -58.71 18.61 21.70
C ARG A 13 -57.38 19.35 21.56
N VAL A 14 -57.21 20.45 22.30
CA VAL A 14 -55.95 21.20 22.33
C VAL A 14 -54.82 20.35 22.90
N GLN A 15 -55.06 19.63 24.00
CA GLN A 15 -54.07 18.73 24.60
C GLN A 15 -53.68 17.58 23.67
N MET A 16 -54.64 16.92 23.01
CA MET A 16 -54.35 15.88 22.03
C MET A 16 -53.57 16.43 20.82
N GLY A 17 -53.93 17.62 20.33
CA GLY A 17 -53.19 18.28 19.25
C GLY A 17 -51.75 18.59 19.65
N MET A 18 -51.54 19.08 20.86
CA MET A 18 -50.20 19.38 21.38
C MET A 18 -49.36 18.11 21.57
N LEU A 19 -49.97 17.02 22.04
CA LEU A 19 -49.31 15.72 22.15
C LEU A 19 -48.92 15.16 20.78
N ALA A 20 -49.80 15.27 19.79
CA ALA A 20 -49.53 14.81 18.43
C ALA A 20 -48.38 15.61 17.77
N VAL A 21 -48.32 16.92 17.99
CA VAL A 21 -47.22 17.78 17.52
C VAL A 21 -45.91 17.41 18.22
N LEU A 22 -45.92 17.22 19.55
CA LEU A 22 -44.72 16.79 20.30
C LEU A 22 -44.22 15.43 19.83
N MET A 23 -45.12 14.49 19.55
CA MET A 23 -44.78 13.17 19.04
C MET A 23 -44.19 13.25 17.62
N ALA A 24 -44.77 14.06 16.73
CA ALA A 24 -44.28 14.26 15.37
C ALA A 24 -42.89 14.96 15.33
N VAL A 25 -42.66 15.95 16.19
CA VAL A 25 -41.35 16.62 16.32
C VAL A 25 -40.31 15.65 16.89
N GLY A 26 -40.69 14.81 17.87
CA GLY A 26 -39.84 13.75 18.39
C GLY A 26 -39.43 12.75 17.29
N LEU A 27 -40.40 12.24 16.52
CA LEU A 27 -40.15 11.31 15.41
C LEU A 27 -39.26 11.91 14.31
N ALA A 28 -39.44 13.18 13.96
CA ALA A 28 -38.60 13.86 12.97
C ALA A 28 -37.14 14.03 13.44
N ALA A 29 -36.91 14.17 14.74
CA ALA A 29 -35.56 14.23 15.32
C ALA A 29 -34.85 12.86 15.33
N PHE A 30 -35.58 11.75 15.16
CA PHE A 30 -35.03 10.40 15.04
C PHE A 30 -34.92 9.90 13.60
N VAL A 31 -35.25 10.72 12.60
CA VAL A 31 -34.87 10.44 11.21
C VAL A 31 -33.36 10.63 11.13
N SER A 32 -32.64 9.55 11.42
CA SER A 32 -31.19 9.48 11.42
C SER A 32 -30.66 9.80 10.03
N ASP A 33 -29.74 10.77 9.96
CA ASP A 33 -28.88 10.95 8.80
C ASP A 33 -28.05 9.66 8.68
N GLU A 34 -28.27 8.87 7.63
CA GLU A 34 -27.49 7.66 7.35
C GLU A 34 -25.99 8.03 7.44
N PRO A 35 -25.18 7.31 8.23
CA PRO A 35 -23.80 7.68 8.46
C PRO A 35 -23.03 7.70 7.14
N ARG A 36 -22.66 8.90 6.69
CA ARG A 36 -21.98 9.11 5.39
C ARG A 36 -20.48 8.84 5.44
N ALA A 37 -19.91 8.74 6.64
CA ALA A 37 -18.49 8.51 6.86
C ALA A 37 -18.23 7.67 8.11
N LEU A 38 -17.24 6.79 8.02
CA LEU A 38 -16.70 6.03 9.14
C LEU A 38 -15.32 6.60 9.49
N ARG A 39 -15.09 6.94 10.77
CA ARG A 39 -13.78 7.36 11.28
C ARG A 39 -13.30 6.33 12.30
N VAL A 40 -12.31 5.55 11.91
CA VAL A 40 -11.72 4.47 12.72
C VAL A 40 -10.20 4.48 12.55
N SER A 41 -9.47 3.94 13.51
CA SER A 41 -8.03 3.69 13.37
C SER A 41 -7.75 2.45 12.52
N GLU A 42 -8.64 1.46 12.58
CA GLU A 42 -8.55 0.20 11.85
C GLU A 42 -9.96 -0.28 11.45
N LEU A 43 -10.06 -0.84 10.24
CA LEU A 43 -11.19 -1.62 9.75
C LEU A 43 -10.69 -2.98 9.28
N VAL A 44 -11.20 -4.06 9.89
CA VAL A 44 -10.90 -5.44 9.49
C VAL A 44 -12.17 -6.09 8.95
N VAL A 45 -12.12 -6.57 7.71
CA VAL A 45 -13.17 -7.37 7.08
C VAL A 45 -12.78 -8.84 7.20
N VAL A 46 -13.67 -9.65 7.76
CA VAL A 46 -13.50 -11.09 7.91
C VAL A 46 -14.49 -11.85 7.04
N ASP A 47 -14.13 -13.06 6.62
CA ASP A 47 -15.05 -13.98 5.94
C ASP A 47 -15.89 -14.80 6.95
N PRO A 48 -16.84 -15.66 6.50
CA PRO A 48 -17.70 -16.44 7.41
C PRO A 48 -16.95 -17.38 8.36
N ASP A 49 -15.71 -17.77 8.02
CA ASP A 49 -14.87 -18.64 8.84
C ASP A 49 -14.03 -17.83 9.85
N GLY A 50 -14.18 -16.50 9.85
CA GLY A 50 -13.45 -15.58 10.73
C GLY A 50 -12.05 -15.22 10.22
N VAL A 51 -11.71 -15.55 8.97
CA VAL A 51 -10.41 -15.24 8.39
C VAL A 51 -10.40 -13.79 7.91
N GLU A 52 -9.38 -13.03 8.30
CA GLU A 52 -9.17 -11.67 7.79
C GLU A 52 -9.03 -11.68 6.26
N ARG A 53 -9.73 -10.77 5.57
CA ARG A 53 -9.73 -10.63 4.11
C ARG A 53 -9.19 -9.28 3.66
N VAL A 54 -9.51 -8.24 4.42
CA VAL A 54 -9.07 -6.87 4.18
C VAL A 54 -8.76 -6.24 5.53
N ARG A 55 -7.62 -5.56 5.64
CA ARG A 55 -7.30 -4.66 6.75
C ARG A 55 -7.05 -3.28 6.18
N ILE A 56 -7.75 -2.26 6.67
CA ILE A 56 -7.47 -0.85 6.41
C ILE A 56 -7.04 -0.23 7.73
N SER A 57 -5.81 0.26 7.84
CA SER A 57 -5.29 0.82 9.10
C SER A 57 -4.48 2.08 8.87
N GLY A 58 -4.58 3.02 9.81
CA GLY A 58 -3.66 4.15 9.92
C GLY A 58 -2.27 3.76 10.46
N ASP A 59 -2.14 2.54 10.98
CA ASP A 59 -0.89 1.96 11.49
C ASP A 59 -0.93 0.45 11.19
N LEU A 60 -0.38 0.05 10.04
CA LEU A 60 -0.39 -1.34 9.57
C LEU A 60 0.62 -2.17 10.38
N PRO A 61 0.26 -3.39 10.82
CA PRO A 61 1.18 -4.26 11.51
C PRO A 61 2.28 -4.79 10.56
N ASP A 62 3.37 -5.28 11.14
CA ASP A 62 4.40 -6.02 10.42
C ASP A 62 3.81 -7.15 9.56
N ALA A 63 4.46 -7.43 8.42
CA ALA A 63 4.07 -8.53 7.56
C ALA A 63 4.30 -9.87 8.26
N VAL A 64 3.43 -10.85 8.04
CA VAL A 64 3.61 -12.21 8.55
C VAL A 64 3.84 -13.15 7.38
N VAL A 65 5.05 -13.71 7.30
CA VAL A 65 5.47 -14.66 6.27
C VAL A 65 5.87 -15.96 6.96
N ASP A 66 5.16 -17.05 6.63
CA ASP A 66 5.36 -18.37 7.24
C ASP A 66 5.38 -18.35 8.78
N GLY A 67 4.48 -17.55 9.37
CA GLY A 67 4.36 -17.38 10.83
C GLY A 67 5.44 -16.51 11.47
N ARG A 68 6.39 -15.97 10.69
CA ARG A 68 7.41 -15.04 11.16
C ARG A 68 7.00 -13.60 10.87
N ARG A 69 7.21 -12.72 11.84
CA ARG A 69 7.04 -11.27 11.63
C ARG A 69 8.25 -10.74 10.88
N LEU A 70 7.98 -10.08 9.75
CA LEU A 70 8.94 -9.33 8.97
C LEU A 70 8.63 -7.84 9.14
N VAL A 71 9.60 -7.13 9.71
CA VAL A 71 9.49 -5.69 9.91
C VAL A 71 9.40 -5.00 8.56
N ARG A 72 8.43 -4.09 8.41
CA ARG A 72 8.22 -3.35 7.13
C ARG A 72 9.30 -2.32 6.82
N GLY A 73 10.17 -2.03 7.79
CA GLY A 73 11.29 -1.08 7.69
C GLY A 73 10.90 0.35 8.10
N GLU A 74 9.66 0.74 7.86
CA GLU A 74 9.08 2.06 8.16
C GLU A 74 7.64 1.92 8.64
N GLN A 75 7.08 2.99 9.22
CA GLN A 75 5.66 3.02 9.57
C GLN A 75 4.84 3.05 8.29
N ALA A 76 3.78 2.23 8.24
CA ALA A 76 2.93 2.12 7.06
C ALA A 76 1.46 2.35 7.42
N ALA A 77 0.73 3.01 6.53
CA ALA A 77 -0.72 3.16 6.60
C ALA A 77 -1.33 2.78 5.24
N GLY A 78 -2.50 2.14 5.23
CA GLY A 78 -3.15 1.74 3.98
C GLY A 78 -4.00 0.49 4.09
N VAL A 79 -4.01 -0.28 3.00
CA VAL A 79 -4.87 -1.46 2.79
C VAL A 79 -4.01 -2.69 2.57
N ILE A 80 -4.34 -3.79 3.26
CA ILE A 80 -3.76 -5.12 3.04
C ILE A 80 -4.88 -6.09 2.67
N LEU A 81 -4.62 -6.93 1.66
CA LEU A 81 -5.52 -8.00 1.21
C LEU A 81 -4.96 -9.36 1.61
N TYR A 82 -5.83 -10.25 2.09
CA TYR A 82 -5.47 -11.60 2.54
C TYR A 82 -6.23 -12.68 1.74
N ASP A 83 -5.65 -13.89 1.61
CA ASP A 83 -6.34 -15.06 1.03
C ASP A 83 -7.18 -15.85 2.05
N GLY A 84 -7.77 -16.98 1.63
CA GLY A 84 -8.61 -17.84 2.49
C GLY A 84 -7.86 -18.54 3.61
N ALA A 85 -6.53 -18.48 3.60
CA ALA A 85 -5.69 -18.98 4.68
C ALA A 85 -5.18 -17.84 5.58
N GLY A 86 -5.67 -16.60 5.38
CA GLY A 86 -5.25 -15.43 6.15
C GLY A 86 -3.84 -14.92 5.80
N ARG A 87 -3.31 -15.26 4.61
CA ARG A 87 -1.97 -14.82 4.18
C ARG A 87 -2.06 -13.56 3.35
N GLU A 88 -1.17 -12.60 3.61
CA GLU A 88 -1.03 -11.36 2.83
C GLU A 88 -0.79 -11.67 1.34
N ARG A 89 -1.54 -11.00 0.47
CA ARG A 89 -1.55 -11.18 -1.00
C ARG A 89 -1.21 -9.91 -1.75
N SER A 90 -1.40 -8.76 -1.10
CA SER A 90 -1.24 -7.45 -1.70
C SER A 90 -1.30 -6.39 -0.60
N GLY A 91 -0.57 -5.30 -0.79
CA GLY A 91 -0.71 -4.07 -0.02
C GLY A 91 -0.82 -2.85 -0.93
N TYR A 92 -1.63 -1.87 -0.54
CA TYR A 92 -1.61 -0.51 -1.06
C TYR A 92 -1.40 0.44 0.10
N ALA A 93 -0.19 0.98 0.25
CA ALA A 93 0.21 1.65 1.47
C ALA A 93 1.15 2.83 1.22
N THR A 94 1.06 3.81 2.12
CA THR A 94 2.00 4.92 2.27
C THR A 94 2.94 4.66 3.43
N PHE A 95 4.18 5.13 3.31
CA PHE A 95 5.25 4.90 4.28
C PHE A 95 5.79 6.22 4.82
N GLU A 96 6.06 6.25 6.11
CA GLU A 96 6.63 7.40 6.82
C GLU A 96 7.91 6.97 7.57
N PRO A 97 9.00 7.77 7.52
CA PRO A 97 9.08 9.14 6.98
C PRO A 97 9.42 9.26 5.49
N SER A 98 9.65 8.15 4.76
CA SER A 98 10.09 8.24 3.37
C SER A 98 9.09 8.91 2.42
N GLY A 99 7.80 8.95 2.76
CA GLY A 99 6.75 9.47 1.89
C GLY A 99 6.47 8.60 0.67
N ASN A 100 7.00 7.36 0.65
CA ASN A 100 6.78 6.44 -0.45
C ASN A 100 5.34 5.92 -0.44
N VAL A 101 4.77 5.69 -1.63
CA VAL A 101 3.53 4.95 -1.81
C VAL A 101 3.79 3.72 -2.68
N LEU A 102 3.26 2.58 -2.28
CA LEU A 102 3.41 1.33 -3.04
C LEU A 102 2.10 0.57 -3.18
N LEU A 103 2.03 -0.19 -4.26
CA LEU A 103 1.11 -1.29 -4.51
C LEU A 103 1.94 -2.56 -4.73
N THR A 104 1.69 -3.61 -3.96
CA THR A 104 2.38 -4.90 -4.08
C THR A 104 1.42 -6.02 -4.43
N LEU A 105 1.92 -7.06 -5.11
CA LEU A 105 1.22 -8.32 -5.30
C LEU A 105 2.15 -9.47 -4.94
N ASP A 106 1.67 -10.35 -4.08
CA ASP A 106 2.42 -11.50 -3.59
C ASP A 106 1.83 -12.80 -4.16
N ASN A 107 2.62 -13.85 -4.32
CA ASN A 107 2.19 -15.22 -4.64
C ASN A 107 1.82 -16.00 -3.37
N ARG A 108 1.17 -17.17 -3.51
CA ARG A 108 0.60 -17.91 -2.37
C ARG A 108 1.63 -18.38 -1.36
N GLN A 109 2.91 -18.23 -1.63
CA GLN A 109 4.04 -18.53 -0.76
C GLN A 109 4.54 -17.27 -0.03
N SER A 110 3.76 -16.18 -0.07
CA SER A 110 4.11 -14.88 0.52
C SER A 110 5.39 -14.27 -0.06
N GLU A 111 5.73 -14.64 -1.30
CA GLU A 111 6.78 -13.98 -2.07
C GLU A 111 6.14 -12.87 -2.89
N GLN A 112 6.72 -11.67 -2.85
CA GLN A 112 6.28 -10.59 -3.71
C GLN A 112 6.68 -10.87 -5.16
N ASN A 113 5.78 -10.58 -6.11
CA ASN A 113 5.98 -10.79 -7.55
C ASN A 113 5.71 -9.52 -8.38
N ALA A 114 5.07 -8.52 -7.78
CA ALA A 114 4.90 -7.21 -8.38
C ALA A 114 5.01 -6.09 -7.34
N LEU A 115 5.56 -4.96 -7.77
CA LEU A 115 5.70 -3.73 -7.01
C LEU A 115 5.47 -2.56 -7.96
N PHE A 116 4.53 -1.70 -7.63
CA PHE A 116 4.40 -0.38 -8.25
C PHE A 116 4.57 0.66 -7.15
N VAL A 117 5.58 1.51 -7.28
CA VAL A 117 5.98 2.46 -6.23
C VAL A 117 6.14 3.85 -6.82
N ALA A 118 5.77 4.86 -6.04
CA ALA A 118 6.15 6.24 -6.26
C ALA A 118 6.81 6.80 -5.01
N GLY A 119 7.92 7.52 -5.20
CA GLY A 119 8.63 8.22 -4.14
C GLY A 119 8.25 9.70 -4.09
N PRO A 120 8.69 10.43 -3.05
CA PRO A 120 8.36 11.85 -2.87
C PRO A 120 8.94 12.76 -3.98
N ASP A 121 10.00 12.33 -4.66
CA ASP A 121 10.75 13.13 -5.63
C ASP A 121 10.26 13.00 -7.08
N ASN A 122 8.96 12.74 -7.29
CA ASN A 122 8.36 12.44 -8.60
C ASN A 122 8.95 11.19 -9.30
N ALA A 123 9.65 10.34 -8.56
CA ALA A 123 10.14 9.07 -9.07
C ALA A 123 9.02 8.01 -9.02
N ALA A 124 8.94 7.16 -10.04
CA ALA A 124 8.02 6.04 -10.09
C ALA A 124 8.69 4.80 -10.70
N ALA A 125 8.32 3.63 -10.20
CA ALA A 125 8.83 2.36 -10.70
C ALA A 125 7.75 1.26 -10.65
N LEU A 126 7.62 0.49 -11.72
CA LEU A 126 6.90 -0.78 -11.76
C LEU A 126 7.93 -1.89 -11.94
N ARG A 127 7.87 -2.93 -11.11
CA ARG A 127 8.69 -4.12 -11.20
C ARG A 127 7.81 -5.35 -11.15
N LEU A 128 8.04 -6.29 -12.07
CA LEU A 128 7.44 -7.62 -12.11
C LEU A 128 8.57 -8.64 -12.07
N TRP A 129 8.48 -9.66 -11.21
CA TRP A 129 9.57 -10.64 -11.07
C TRP A 129 9.10 -12.04 -10.68
N GLN A 130 9.96 -13.00 -11.01
CA GLN A 130 9.86 -14.39 -10.61
C GLN A 130 11.28 -14.91 -10.31
N GLY A 131 11.56 -15.23 -9.05
CA GLY A 131 12.89 -15.65 -8.64
C GLY A 131 13.95 -14.60 -9.01
N ARG A 132 14.85 -14.96 -9.93
CA ARG A 132 15.95 -14.10 -10.39
C ARG A 132 15.64 -13.32 -11.67
N ASP A 133 14.49 -13.54 -12.29
CA ASP A 133 14.09 -12.87 -13.52
C ASP A 133 13.16 -11.70 -13.21
N ALA A 134 13.30 -10.59 -13.92
CA ALA A 134 12.48 -9.40 -13.70
C ALA A 134 12.35 -8.51 -14.92
N ILE A 135 11.28 -7.71 -14.93
CA ILE A 135 11.11 -6.55 -15.81
C ILE A 135 10.82 -5.34 -14.95
N ASP A 136 11.61 -4.28 -15.14
CA ASP A 136 11.48 -3.00 -14.44
C ASP A 136 11.16 -1.89 -15.43
N LEU A 137 10.15 -1.08 -15.13
CA LEU A 137 9.86 0.20 -15.78
C LEU A 137 10.07 1.31 -14.75
N ARG A 138 10.87 2.32 -15.08
CA ARG A 138 11.24 3.37 -14.12
C ARG A 138 11.26 4.73 -14.78
N THR A 139 10.86 5.74 -14.03
CA THR A 139 11.11 7.15 -14.28
C THR A 139 11.61 7.76 -12.99
N ASP A 140 12.86 8.21 -12.97
CA ASP A 140 13.50 8.81 -11.80
C ASP A 140 14.53 9.87 -12.26
N PRO A 141 15.25 10.57 -11.37
CA PRO A 141 16.23 11.58 -11.78
C PRO A 141 17.32 11.09 -12.73
N ALA A 142 17.55 9.77 -12.82
CA ALA A 142 18.49 9.19 -13.78
C ALA A 142 17.86 8.94 -15.16
N GLY A 143 16.57 9.23 -15.34
CA GLY A 143 15.83 9.15 -16.59
C GLY A 143 14.73 8.08 -16.59
N THR A 144 14.02 8.00 -17.72
CA THR A 144 13.05 6.93 -17.98
C THR A 144 13.74 5.74 -18.62
N ARG A 145 13.44 4.52 -18.17
CA ARG A 145 14.04 3.29 -18.68
C ARG A 145 13.18 2.05 -18.46
N MET A 146 13.36 1.08 -19.33
CA MET A 146 12.95 -0.32 -19.16
C MET A 146 14.20 -1.17 -18.95
N THR A 147 14.18 -2.08 -17.96
CA THR A 147 15.25 -3.05 -17.71
C THR A 147 14.68 -4.46 -17.71
N ILE A 148 15.34 -5.39 -18.39
CA ILE A 148 15.05 -6.84 -18.34
C ILE A 148 16.21 -7.52 -17.65
N VAL A 149 15.88 -8.33 -16.65
CA VAL A 149 16.81 -9.13 -15.85
C VAL A 149 16.52 -10.60 -16.10
N GLU A 150 17.54 -11.38 -16.46
CA GLU A 150 17.46 -12.83 -16.57
C GLU A 150 18.60 -13.45 -15.77
N ASP A 151 18.28 -14.46 -14.96
CA ASP A 151 19.18 -15.07 -14.01
C ASP A 151 19.92 -14.02 -13.15
N GLY A 152 19.21 -12.99 -12.72
CA GLY A 152 19.72 -11.94 -11.84
C GLY A 152 20.71 -10.98 -12.51
N LEU A 153 20.86 -11.03 -13.83
CA LEU A 153 21.74 -10.16 -14.61
C LEU A 153 20.93 -9.30 -15.57
N VAL A 154 21.28 -8.03 -15.69
CA VAL A 154 20.69 -7.11 -16.67
C VAL A 154 21.04 -7.58 -18.07
N ARG A 155 20.05 -8.06 -18.81
CA ARG A 155 20.18 -8.47 -20.23
C ARG A 155 19.87 -7.34 -21.19
N LEU A 156 18.93 -6.48 -20.81
CA LEU A 156 18.54 -5.32 -21.60
C LEU A 156 18.27 -4.14 -20.67
N GLN A 157 18.73 -2.96 -21.07
CA GLN A 157 18.29 -1.70 -20.49
C GLN A 157 18.13 -0.67 -21.60
N THR A 158 16.96 -0.03 -21.69
CA THR A 158 16.67 0.94 -22.74
C THR A 158 15.90 2.15 -22.20
N PRO A 159 16.41 3.39 -22.39
CA PRO A 159 17.80 3.71 -22.72
C PRO A 159 18.77 3.19 -21.64
N VAL A 160 20.00 2.90 -22.05
CA VAL A 160 21.08 2.56 -21.13
C VAL A 160 21.37 3.77 -20.24
N THR A 161 21.32 3.60 -18.93
CA THR A 161 21.70 4.65 -17.96
C THR A 161 23.18 4.46 -17.59
N PRO A 162 23.99 5.53 -17.55
CA PRO A 162 25.36 5.44 -17.03
C PRO A 162 25.36 5.05 -15.55
N ILE A 163 26.43 4.38 -15.12
CA ILE A 163 26.69 4.14 -13.69
C ILE A 163 27.09 5.48 -13.06
N PRO A 164 26.43 5.93 -11.98
CA PRO A 164 26.85 7.11 -11.25
C PRO A 164 28.29 6.96 -10.72
N PRO A 165 29.11 8.03 -10.71
CA PRO A 165 30.51 7.95 -10.28
C PRO A 165 30.68 7.31 -8.89
N GLU A 166 29.85 7.69 -7.93
CA GLU A 166 29.85 7.16 -6.56
C GLU A 166 29.54 5.66 -6.51
N ALA A 167 28.63 5.19 -7.36
CA ALA A 167 28.33 3.77 -7.45
C ALA A 167 29.50 3.00 -8.09
N CYS A 168 30.13 3.57 -9.11
CA CYS A 168 31.30 2.96 -9.75
C CYS A 168 32.50 2.87 -8.81
N GLU A 169 32.76 3.93 -8.02
CA GLU A 169 33.77 3.94 -6.97
C GLU A 169 33.50 2.86 -5.91
N ALA A 170 32.25 2.70 -5.49
CA ALA A 170 31.88 1.64 -4.56
C ALA A 170 32.18 0.23 -5.11
N TYR A 171 31.87 -0.03 -6.39
CA TYR A 171 32.22 -1.30 -7.02
C TYR A 171 33.73 -1.53 -7.11
N ARG A 172 34.50 -0.51 -7.50
CA ARG A 172 35.98 -0.58 -7.53
C ARG A 172 36.56 -0.82 -6.14
N GLY A 173 36.05 -0.13 -5.13
CA GLY A 173 36.47 -0.27 -3.74
C GLY A 173 36.17 -1.66 -3.14
N ALA A 174 35.19 -2.37 -3.69
CA ALA A 174 34.87 -3.74 -3.29
C ALA A 174 35.77 -4.80 -3.96
N VAL A 175 36.47 -4.47 -5.05
CA VAL A 175 37.33 -5.43 -5.77
C VAL A 175 38.43 -6.04 -4.89
N PRO A 176 39.17 -5.28 -4.06
CA PRO A 176 40.23 -5.85 -3.22
C PRO A 176 39.74 -6.85 -2.19
N SER A 177 38.49 -6.73 -1.72
CA SER A 177 37.93 -7.59 -0.67
C SER A 177 37.13 -8.77 -1.22
N LEU A 178 36.38 -8.57 -2.31
CA LEU A 178 35.48 -9.58 -2.87
C LEU A 178 36.03 -10.27 -4.12
N GLY A 179 37.06 -9.69 -4.74
CA GLY A 179 37.54 -10.09 -6.06
C GLY A 179 36.73 -9.48 -7.20
N ARG A 180 37.38 -9.32 -8.36
CA ARG A 180 36.81 -8.65 -9.52
C ARG A 180 35.55 -9.34 -10.05
N ASP A 181 35.54 -10.67 -10.10
CA ASP A 181 34.42 -11.44 -10.67
C ASP A 181 33.15 -11.28 -9.85
N VAL A 182 33.26 -11.20 -8.51
CA VAL A 182 32.13 -10.93 -7.63
C VAL A 182 31.63 -9.50 -7.85
N ALA A 183 32.52 -8.51 -7.83
CA ALA A 183 32.16 -7.11 -8.08
C ALA A 183 31.48 -6.92 -9.45
N LEU A 184 31.96 -7.61 -10.48
CA LEU A 184 31.39 -7.58 -11.82
C LEU A 184 29.98 -8.17 -11.85
N ARG A 185 29.76 -9.33 -11.21
CA ARG A 185 28.42 -9.93 -11.10
C ARG A 185 27.44 -9.03 -10.35
N GLU A 186 27.85 -8.43 -9.24
CA GLU A 186 27.01 -7.50 -8.48
C GLU A 186 26.69 -6.23 -9.27
N CYS A 187 27.64 -5.71 -10.06
CA CYS A 187 27.40 -4.60 -10.96
C CYS A 187 26.41 -4.97 -12.07
N ASN A 188 26.61 -6.13 -12.71
CA ASN A 188 25.77 -6.63 -13.79
C ASN A 188 24.33 -6.94 -13.33
N GLY A 189 24.09 -7.07 -12.02
CA GLY A 189 22.74 -7.17 -11.45
C GLY A 189 21.96 -5.85 -11.47
N ARG A 190 22.60 -4.71 -11.75
CA ARG A 190 21.98 -3.37 -11.74
C ARG A 190 22.21 -2.57 -13.01
N PHE A 191 23.31 -2.83 -13.71
CA PHE A 191 23.70 -2.10 -14.91
C PHE A 191 24.08 -3.06 -16.03
N THR A 192 24.15 -2.56 -17.26
CA THR A 192 24.56 -3.36 -18.41
C THR A 192 26.02 -3.81 -18.28
N GLU A 193 26.32 -4.96 -18.89
CA GLU A 193 27.68 -5.53 -18.91
C GLU A 193 28.73 -4.54 -19.42
N ASP A 194 28.42 -3.79 -20.49
CA ASP A 194 29.31 -2.76 -21.05
C ASP A 194 29.60 -1.62 -20.07
N ASN A 195 28.62 -1.22 -19.26
CA ASN A 195 28.84 -0.20 -18.23
C ASN A 195 29.75 -0.74 -17.13
N CYS A 196 29.49 -1.96 -16.67
CA CYS A 196 30.26 -2.58 -15.60
C CYS A 196 31.69 -2.90 -16.00
N ASN A 197 31.92 -3.38 -17.23
CA ASN A 197 33.26 -3.60 -17.76
C ASN A 197 34.06 -2.30 -17.89
N ARG A 198 33.42 -1.19 -18.29
CA ARG A 198 34.06 0.13 -18.31
C ARG A 198 34.35 0.66 -16.91
N CYS A 199 33.43 0.44 -15.97
CA CYS A 199 33.64 0.84 -14.58
C CYS A 199 34.80 0.06 -13.94
N LEU A 200 34.81 -1.27 -14.09
CA LEU A 200 35.80 -2.17 -13.49
C LEU A 200 36.95 -2.54 -14.44
N ALA A 201 37.26 -1.64 -15.37
CA ALA A 201 38.47 -1.75 -16.18
C ALA A 201 39.71 -1.65 -15.27
N PRO A 202 40.76 -2.45 -15.53
CA PRO A 202 42.00 -2.40 -14.75
C PRO A 202 42.74 -1.06 -14.87
#